data_AF-A0A349HCZ6-F1
#
_entry.id   AF-A0A349HCZ6-F1
#
_cell.length_a   1.000
_cell.length_b   1.000
_cell.length_c   1.000
_cell.angle_alpha   90.00
_cell.angle_beta   90.00
_cell.angle_gamma   90.00
#
_symmetry.space_group_name_H-M   'P 1'
#
loop_
_entity.id
_entity.type
_entity.pdbx_description
1 polymer ?
#
loop_
_entity_poly.entity_id
_entity_poly.type
_entity_poly.pdbx_seq_one_letter_code
_entity_poly.pdbx_strand_id
1 'polypeptide(L)'
;MIVATLAAMLAGCGDSPLPAAKAEAAPAAVSGFPKGDYRSPLTFSNPYAHIPAQCYIETSRGAQNACLFCHTNGPYQAGLGNNFPQAGAEPRLGNLQLEYSFTPFSAFVASPSRNPWENTLTPERLREAVTVLGIDPAAWDMERYIRQDNWRVAFAQRPGNLLVWDGGGDDAPFRLFPGLDPSDLPADTDGFVRSGTSRNGFFQDSDGRWLTGWRAVNFMPYGIFTPMTGSVSGIYIRLPQAFMRRADGTFDLDVYRQNLDLVERAIQDRLRSEEGANYRGAAQAVAIERGLYPVGTEFAHPLHYVDVAADGRNLTISSYPGTRARRVKEIRYMVKWKPFYPSQFRPGVKEEGAPIYGNDREGWVDNGVGWYLAGYIEAADGALRPQNREELMQCIGCHSGIASTEFPQFTSGTGNTIDSAWALPRKFAGELGWQEMDYLGYLAQPDAKADQTPGQAQRGDPLNRRLEKGEFRQFLDHVVGASLYGDMPAAIERFLATAIQPAHGYSAAWPALDTADAAGFQQRQI
;
A
#
# COMPACT_ATOMS: atom_id res chain seq x y z
N MET A 1 68.72 3.90 17.81
CA MET A 1 68.41 3.67 16.37
C MET A 1 67.10 4.38 16.06
N ILE A 2 67.22 5.61 15.59
CA ILE A 2 66.10 6.49 15.19
C ILE A 2 66.21 6.58 13.67
N VAL A 3 65.15 6.15 12.98
CA VAL A 3 65.06 6.07 11.52
C VAL A 3 64.68 7.44 10.95
N ALA A 4 65.32 7.74 9.83
CA ALA A 4 65.40 9.03 9.15
C ALA A 4 64.08 9.50 8.52
N THR A 5 63.84 10.81 8.65
CA THR A 5 62.94 11.62 7.83
C THR A 5 63.64 11.98 6.54
N LEU A 6 63.02 11.73 5.38
CA LEU A 6 63.45 12.28 4.09
C LEU A 6 62.26 12.95 3.41
N ALA A 7 62.36 14.26 3.23
CA ALA A 7 61.54 15.05 2.33
C ALA A 7 62.32 15.27 1.02
N ALA A 8 61.65 15.17 -0.13
CA ALA A 8 62.16 15.68 -1.40
C ALA A 8 61.01 16.12 -2.31
N MET A 9 61.27 17.22 -3.02
CA MET A 9 60.36 18.12 -3.73
C MET A 9 60.01 17.68 -5.16
N LEU A 10 58.81 18.11 -5.58
CA LEU A 10 58.36 18.66 -6.88
C LEU A 10 59.16 18.35 -8.17
N ALA A 11 58.43 17.87 -9.18
CA ALA A 11 58.65 18.20 -10.59
C ALA A 11 57.29 18.40 -11.29
N GLY A 12 57.07 19.59 -11.84
CA GLY A 12 55.94 19.91 -12.72
C GLY A 12 56.39 20.01 -14.18
N CYS A 13 55.49 19.64 -15.10
CA CYS A 13 55.41 19.92 -16.55
C CYS A 13 54.12 19.19 -17.01
N GLY A 14 53.17 19.69 -17.78
CA GLY A 14 52.95 20.97 -18.47
C GLY A 14 51.56 20.86 -19.13
N ASP A 15 50.90 22.01 -19.31
CA ASP A 15 49.53 22.13 -19.81
C ASP A 15 49.35 21.62 -21.25
N SER A 16 48.26 20.88 -21.46
CA SER A 16 47.62 20.72 -22.77
C SER A 16 46.11 20.78 -22.58
N PRO A 17 45.42 21.81 -23.10
CA PRO A 17 43.97 21.91 -22.95
C PRO A 17 43.27 20.86 -23.82
N LEU A 18 42.56 19.94 -23.17
CA LEU A 18 41.64 19.02 -23.82
C LEU A 18 40.51 19.81 -24.50
N PRO A 19 39.98 19.37 -25.65
CA PRO A 19 38.91 20.08 -26.34
C PRO A 19 37.66 20.16 -25.46
N ALA A 20 37.12 21.36 -25.30
CA ALA A 20 35.88 21.60 -24.56
C ALA A 20 34.75 20.76 -25.17
N ALA A 21 34.32 19.73 -24.43
CA ALA A 21 33.04 19.09 -24.64
C ALA A 21 31.97 20.19 -24.56
N LYS A 22 31.15 20.31 -25.61
CA LYS A 22 29.98 21.18 -25.60
C LYS A 22 29.16 20.82 -24.37
N ALA A 23 28.99 21.79 -23.48
CA ALA A 23 28.18 21.66 -22.28
C ALA A 23 26.78 21.17 -22.65
N GLU A 24 26.51 19.91 -22.34
CA GLU A 24 25.16 19.42 -22.11
C GLU A 24 24.52 20.36 -21.08
N ALA A 25 23.28 20.79 -21.36
CA ALA A 25 22.48 21.45 -20.35
C ALA A 25 22.41 20.52 -19.15
N ALA A 26 23.02 20.95 -18.04
CA ALA A 26 23.00 20.23 -16.78
C ALA A 26 21.54 19.89 -16.43
N PRO A 27 21.25 18.67 -15.95
CA PRO A 27 19.94 18.39 -15.39
C PRO A 27 19.67 19.40 -14.28
N ALA A 28 18.46 19.97 -14.27
CA ALA A 28 18.00 20.86 -13.22
C ALA A 28 18.42 20.31 -11.86
N ALA A 29 18.99 21.18 -11.02
CA ALA A 29 19.53 20.82 -9.70
C ALA A 29 18.56 19.88 -8.99
N VAL A 30 19.01 18.63 -8.77
CA VAL A 30 18.30 17.65 -7.96
C VAL A 30 18.16 18.29 -6.58
N SER A 31 16.94 18.59 -6.15
CA SER A 31 16.68 18.89 -4.74
C SER A 31 17.33 17.76 -3.94
N GLY A 32 18.16 18.10 -2.97
CA GLY A 32 18.81 17.07 -2.14
C GLY A 32 17.77 16.10 -1.57
N PHE A 33 18.16 14.84 -1.38
CA PHE A 33 17.29 13.83 -0.76
C PHE A 33 16.63 14.37 0.51
N PRO A 34 15.36 14.01 0.77
CA PRO A 34 14.64 14.52 1.92
C PRO A 34 15.39 14.17 3.21
N LYS A 35 15.42 15.12 4.14
CA LYS A 35 16.19 15.03 5.37
C LYS A 35 15.31 14.56 6.51
N GLY A 36 15.81 13.57 7.23
CA GLY A 36 15.10 12.91 8.30
C GLY A 36 15.99 12.61 9.50
N ASP A 37 15.38 11.96 10.48
CA ASP A 37 16.05 11.44 11.67
C ASP A 37 15.66 9.98 11.94
N TYR A 38 16.39 9.31 12.81
CA TYR A 38 16.12 7.93 13.21
C TYR A 38 15.30 7.90 14.49
N ARG A 39 14.19 7.15 14.49
CA ARG A 39 13.36 6.95 15.67
C ARG A 39 13.16 5.46 15.95
N SER A 40 13.40 5.05 17.19
CA SER A 40 13.21 3.66 17.61
C SER A 40 11.71 3.34 17.80
N PRO A 41 11.23 2.18 17.32
CA PRO A 41 9.87 1.70 17.61
C PRO A 41 9.57 1.58 19.10
N LEU A 42 10.58 1.41 19.95
CA LEU A 42 10.43 1.34 21.41
C LEU A 42 9.90 2.64 22.04
N THR A 43 9.90 3.74 21.28
CA THR A 43 9.37 5.04 21.73
C THR A 43 7.92 5.28 21.31
N PHE A 44 7.29 4.32 20.63
CA PHE A 44 5.92 4.40 20.15
C PHE A 44 4.92 3.95 21.20
N SER A 45 3.67 4.41 21.09
CA SER A 45 2.60 3.92 21.96
C SER A 45 2.30 2.45 21.70
N ASN A 46 2.38 2.04 20.44
CA ASN A 46 2.42 0.65 19.98
C ASN A 46 3.78 0.36 19.32
N PRO A 47 4.75 -0.24 20.04
CA PRO A 47 6.04 -0.63 19.46
C PRO A 47 5.92 -1.62 18.31
N TYR A 48 4.80 -2.33 18.22
CA TYR A 48 4.54 -3.39 17.25
C TYR A 48 3.53 -2.97 16.17
N ALA A 49 3.42 -1.67 15.88
CA ALA A 49 2.47 -1.13 14.88
C ALA A 49 2.65 -1.68 13.45
N HIS A 50 3.75 -2.38 13.17
CA HIS A 50 3.94 -3.13 11.92
C HIS A 50 3.13 -4.44 11.85
N ILE A 51 2.68 -4.99 13.00
CA ILE A 51 1.85 -6.20 13.09
C ILE A 51 0.37 -5.77 12.98
N PRO A 52 -0.31 -6.03 11.86
CA PRO A 52 -1.70 -5.64 11.67
C PRO A 52 -2.65 -6.32 12.67
N ALA A 53 -3.78 -5.69 12.99
CA ALA A 53 -4.82 -6.26 13.85
C ALA A 53 -5.28 -7.65 13.39
N GLN A 54 -5.28 -7.90 12.08
CA GLN A 54 -5.65 -9.17 11.46
C GLN A 54 -4.72 -10.34 11.83
N CYS A 55 -3.52 -10.08 12.34
CA CYS A 55 -2.60 -11.10 12.82
C CYS A 55 -2.94 -11.58 14.25
N TYR A 56 -3.73 -10.80 15.00
CA TYR A 56 -4.13 -11.10 16.37
C TYR A 56 -5.42 -11.90 16.41
N ILE A 57 -5.38 -13.11 15.84
CA ILE A 57 -6.53 -14.01 15.70
C ILE A 57 -6.24 -15.38 16.29
N GLU A 58 -7.29 -16.10 16.70
CA GLU A 58 -7.20 -17.53 17.02
C GLU A 58 -6.94 -18.30 15.73
N THR A 59 -5.81 -18.98 15.62
CA THR A 59 -5.41 -19.65 14.38
C THR A 59 -5.99 -21.06 14.26
N SER A 60 -6.65 -21.59 15.31
CA SER A 60 -7.20 -22.94 15.37
C SER A 60 -6.15 -23.99 14.99
N ARG A 61 -4.93 -23.86 15.54
CA ARG A 61 -3.76 -24.70 15.20
C ARG A 61 -3.51 -24.79 13.68
N GLY A 62 -3.70 -23.67 12.99
CA GLY A 62 -3.46 -23.54 11.56
C GLY A 62 -4.63 -23.87 10.64
N ALA A 63 -5.83 -24.11 11.17
CA ALA A 63 -7.04 -24.20 10.35
C ALA A 63 -7.50 -22.80 9.87
N GLN A 64 -7.28 -21.75 10.67
CA GLN A 64 -7.46 -20.35 10.26
C GLN A 64 -6.09 -19.75 9.94
N ASN A 65 -6.05 -18.82 8.98
CA ASN A 65 -4.79 -18.29 8.49
C ASN A 65 -4.91 -16.91 7.83
N ALA A 66 -5.10 -15.86 8.63
CA ALA A 66 -4.99 -14.50 8.13
C ALA A 66 -3.55 -14.17 7.65
N CYS A 67 -2.54 -14.86 8.18
CA CYS A 67 -1.14 -14.65 7.81
C CYS A 67 -0.88 -14.91 6.32
N LEU A 68 -1.61 -15.82 5.65
CA LEU A 68 -1.40 -16.11 4.22
C LEU A 68 -1.68 -14.94 3.29
N PHE A 69 -2.45 -13.96 3.76
CA PHE A 69 -2.75 -12.73 3.01
C PHE A 69 -1.63 -11.69 3.22
N CYS A 70 -0.94 -11.78 4.36
CA CYS A 70 0.40 -11.24 4.65
C CYS A 70 1.54 -11.79 3.78
N HIS A 71 1.59 -13.11 3.75
CA HIS A 71 2.82 -13.85 3.58
C HIS A 71 2.62 -14.95 2.54
N THR A 72 3.26 -14.80 1.38
CA THR A 72 3.03 -15.71 0.25
C THR A 72 4.30 -16.47 -0.13
N ASN A 73 4.16 -17.80 -0.23
CA ASN A 73 5.30 -18.68 -0.50
C ASN A 73 5.72 -18.68 -1.97
N GLY A 74 4.79 -18.37 -2.89
CA GLY A 74 5.06 -18.39 -4.34
C GLY A 74 6.11 -17.36 -4.78
N PRO A 75 5.86 -16.04 -4.59
CA PRO A 75 6.84 -14.99 -4.84
C PRO A 75 8.18 -15.20 -4.10
N TYR A 76 8.14 -15.72 -2.87
CA TYR A 76 9.33 -16.11 -2.14
C TYR A 76 10.14 -17.20 -2.87
N GLN A 77 9.49 -18.31 -3.25
CA GLN A 77 10.13 -19.40 -3.99
C GLN A 77 10.64 -18.96 -5.37
N ALA A 78 9.94 -18.03 -6.01
CA ALA A 78 10.31 -17.46 -7.31
C ALA A 78 11.42 -16.40 -7.23
N GLY A 79 11.86 -16.02 -6.02
CA GLY A 79 12.89 -15.00 -5.79
C GLY A 79 12.50 -13.60 -6.26
N LEU A 80 11.20 -13.27 -6.24
CA LEU A 80 10.64 -12.05 -6.82
C LEU A 80 10.39 -10.93 -5.81
N GLY A 81 10.63 -11.12 -4.52
CA GLY A 81 10.18 -10.12 -3.55
C GLY A 81 10.97 -10.04 -2.28
N ASN A 82 10.57 -9.04 -1.50
CA ASN A 82 11.21 -8.54 -0.29
C ASN A 82 10.71 -9.33 0.95
N ASN A 83 10.44 -10.62 0.74
CA ASN A 83 9.19 -11.23 1.17
C ASN A 83 9.35 -12.31 2.23
N PHE A 84 8.67 -12.21 3.38
CA PHE A 84 8.58 -13.33 4.32
C PHE A 84 7.55 -14.39 3.91
N PRO A 85 7.95 -15.65 3.73
CA PRO A 85 7.01 -16.73 3.52
C PRO A 85 6.32 -17.09 4.84
N GLN A 86 5.21 -17.83 4.75
CA GLN A 86 4.41 -18.27 5.90
C GLN A 86 4.66 -19.74 6.25
N ALA A 87 4.01 -20.19 7.33
CA ALA A 87 3.86 -21.60 7.69
C ALA A 87 5.19 -22.36 7.82
N GLY A 88 6.21 -21.73 8.40
CA GLY A 88 7.52 -22.36 8.63
C GLY A 88 8.35 -22.57 7.37
N ALA A 89 7.96 -22.00 6.22
CA ALA A 89 8.75 -22.08 4.98
C ALA A 89 10.13 -21.40 5.08
N GLU A 90 10.33 -20.55 6.09
CA GLU A 90 11.65 -20.11 6.55
C GLU A 90 11.90 -20.65 7.97
N PRO A 91 12.78 -21.67 8.14
CA PRO A 91 13.00 -22.34 9.42
C PRO A 91 13.41 -21.41 10.58
N ARG A 92 14.15 -20.33 10.30
CA ARG A 92 14.59 -19.38 11.34
C ARG A 92 13.44 -18.58 11.95
N LEU A 93 12.33 -18.45 11.22
CA LEU A 93 11.16 -17.67 11.64
C LEU A 93 10.06 -18.52 12.26
N GLY A 94 10.15 -19.85 12.11
CA GLY A 94 9.18 -20.78 12.67
C GLY A 94 7.79 -20.69 12.04
N ASN A 95 6.81 -21.32 12.70
CA ASN A 95 5.43 -21.36 12.21
C ASN A 95 4.50 -20.59 13.14
N LEU A 96 4.45 -19.26 12.97
CA LEU A 96 3.57 -18.37 13.73
C LEU A 96 2.08 -18.72 13.60
N GLN A 97 1.68 -19.38 12.50
CA GLN A 97 0.31 -19.85 12.32
C GLN A 97 -0.05 -20.96 13.32
N LEU A 98 0.91 -21.79 13.74
CA LEU A 98 0.68 -22.86 14.72
C LEU A 98 0.95 -22.40 16.16
N GLU A 99 1.95 -21.54 16.34
CA GLU A 99 2.54 -21.28 17.66
C GLU A 99 2.08 -19.97 18.31
N TYR A 100 1.54 -19.01 17.53
CA TYR A 100 1.16 -17.67 18.01
C TYR A 100 2.25 -17.01 18.89
N SER A 101 3.50 -17.12 18.45
CA SER A 101 4.70 -16.82 19.23
C SER A 101 5.43 -15.56 18.72
N PHE A 102 4.82 -14.39 18.88
CA PHE A 102 5.50 -13.14 18.54
C PHE A 102 6.61 -12.84 19.57
N THR A 103 7.83 -12.58 19.09
CA THR A 103 8.99 -12.31 19.95
C THR A 103 9.11 -10.82 20.29
N PRO A 104 9.26 -10.43 21.57
CA PRO A 104 9.48 -9.04 21.92
C PRO A 104 10.85 -8.55 21.45
N PHE A 105 10.94 -7.26 21.13
CA PHE A 105 12.21 -6.65 20.70
C PHE A 105 13.29 -6.67 21.80
N SER A 106 12.88 -6.65 23.07
CA SER A 106 13.77 -6.84 24.20
C SER A 106 13.00 -7.35 25.42
N ALA A 107 13.73 -7.80 26.45
CA ALA A 107 13.15 -8.24 27.72
C ALA A 107 12.41 -7.14 28.51
N PHE A 108 12.53 -5.87 28.10
CA PHE A 108 11.95 -4.72 28.79
C PHE A 108 10.65 -4.20 28.16
N VAL A 109 10.17 -4.86 27.11
CA VAL A 109 8.95 -4.46 26.39
C VAL A 109 7.90 -5.54 26.58
N ALA A 110 6.64 -5.15 26.64
CA ALA A 110 5.53 -6.09 26.66
C ALA A 110 5.62 -7.05 25.46
N SER A 111 5.22 -8.31 25.67
CA SER A 111 5.19 -9.31 24.61
C SER A 111 4.27 -8.85 23.47
N PRO A 112 4.70 -8.95 22.20
CA PRO A 112 3.86 -8.66 21.05
C PRO A 112 2.74 -9.69 20.85
N SER A 113 2.70 -10.79 21.61
CA SER A 113 1.53 -11.66 21.67
C SER A 113 0.35 -11.02 22.42
N ARG A 114 0.55 -9.91 23.14
CA ARG A 114 -0.55 -9.08 23.64
C ARG A 114 -1.06 -8.20 22.50
N ASN A 115 -2.34 -8.31 22.17
CA ASN A 115 -2.96 -7.48 21.13
C ASN A 115 -3.02 -5.99 21.56
N PRO A 116 -2.33 -5.08 20.84
CA PRO A 116 -2.39 -3.63 21.13
C PRO A 116 -3.62 -2.94 20.51
N TRP A 117 -4.32 -3.59 19.57
CA TRP A 117 -5.47 -3.06 18.84
C TRP A 117 -6.78 -3.22 19.63
N GLU A 118 -6.82 -2.70 20.87
CA GLU A 118 -7.97 -2.89 21.77
C GLU A 118 -9.29 -2.35 21.15
N ASN A 119 -9.20 -1.28 20.36
CA ASN A 119 -10.35 -0.68 19.66
C ASN A 119 -11.00 -1.59 18.62
N THR A 120 -10.30 -2.59 18.08
CA THR A 120 -10.88 -3.54 17.12
C THR A 120 -11.59 -4.71 17.80
N LEU A 121 -11.25 -5.00 19.07
CA LEU A 121 -11.83 -6.11 19.84
C LEU A 121 -12.92 -5.67 20.81
N THR A 122 -12.83 -4.43 21.31
CA THR A 122 -13.69 -3.90 22.38
C THR A 122 -14.36 -2.62 21.89
N PRO A 123 -15.51 -2.70 21.20
CA PRO A 123 -16.24 -1.54 20.68
C PRO A 123 -16.54 -0.48 21.75
N GLU A 124 -16.68 -0.87 23.01
CA GLU A 124 -16.83 0.01 24.17
C GLU A 124 -15.66 0.98 24.36
N ARG A 125 -14.42 0.58 24.05
CA ARG A 125 -13.26 1.50 24.14
C ARG A 125 -13.37 2.64 23.13
N LEU A 126 -13.95 2.37 21.96
CA LEU A 126 -14.25 3.41 20.99
C LEU A 126 -15.38 4.33 21.50
N ARG A 127 -16.43 3.76 22.10
CA ARG A 127 -17.52 4.56 22.69
C ARG A 127 -17.03 5.45 23.84
N GLU A 128 -16.15 4.94 24.70
CA GLU A 128 -15.50 5.71 25.77
C GLU A 128 -14.70 6.87 25.20
N ALA A 129 -13.84 6.62 24.20
CA ALA A 129 -13.05 7.66 23.55
C ALA A 129 -13.93 8.75 22.93
N VAL A 130 -15.01 8.36 22.25
CA VAL A 130 -15.99 9.29 21.66
C VAL A 130 -16.73 10.09 22.73
N THR A 131 -17.12 9.44 23.83
CA THR A 131 -17.81 10.09 24.96
C THR A 131 -16.93 11.17 25.60
N VAL A 132 -15.63 10.89 25.75
CA VAL A 132 -14.64 11.86 26.26
C VAL A 132 -14.52 13.09 25.35
N LEU A 133 -14.69 12.92 24.04
CA LEU A 133 -14.71 14.03 23.09
C LEU A 133 -16.01 14.86 23.15
N GLY A 134 -17.02 14.41 23.90
CA GLY A 134 -18.33 15.08 23.96
C GLY A 134 -19.12 14.99 22.66
N ILE A 135 -18.83 13.99 21.82
CA ILE A 135 -19.45 13.82 20.51
C ILE A 135 -20.56 12.77 20.60
N ASP A 136 -21.71 13.03 19.97
CA ASP A 136 -22.79 12.06 19.78
C ASP A 136 -22.76 11.48 18.36
N PRO A 137 -22.31 10.23 18.16
CA PRO A 137 -22.31 9.59 16.85
C PRO A 137 -23.70 9.37 16.26
N ALA A 138 -24.75 9.29 17.08
CA ALA A 138 -26.12 9.11 16.58
C ALA A 138 -26.63 10.34 15.84
N ALA A 139 -26.04 11.51 16.10
CA ALA A 139 -26.32 12.76 15.39
C ALA A 139 -25.50 12.92 14.10
N TRP A 140 -24.58 12.01 13.78
CA TRP A 140 -23.73 12.13 12.59
C TRP A 140 -24.50 11.81 11.31
N ASP A 141 -24.47 12.75 10.37
CA ASP A 141 -24.85 12.51 8.98
C ASP A 141 -23.62 11.97 8.22
N MET A 142 -23.38 10.67 8.37
CA MET A 142 -22.23 10.00 7.76
C MET A 142 -22.28 10.02 6.23
N GLU A 143 -23.47 9.96 5.64
CA GLU A 143 -23.64 10.04 4.19
C GLU A 143 -23.19 11.40 3.66
N ARG A 144 -23.64 12.49 4.30
CA ARG A 144 -23.15 13.83 3.97
C ARG A 144 -21.66 13.96 4.24
N TYR A 145 -21.14 13.37 5.32
CA TYR A 145 -19.73 13.45 5.69
C TYR A 145 -18.83 12.87 4.60
N ILE A 146 -19.06 11.61 4.20
CA ILE A 146 -18.22 10.91 3.22
C ILE A 146 -18.32 11.50 1.80
N ARG A 147 -19.36 12.29 1.51
CA ARG A 147 -19.54 12.99 0.23
C ARG A 147 -18.87 14.37 0.18
N GLN A 148 -18.24 14.81 1.27
CA GLN A 148 -17.42 16.02 1.28
C GLN A 148 -16.04 15.75 0.67
N ASP A 149 -15.43 16.80 0.13
CA ASP A 149 -14.06 16.76 -0.37
C ASP A 149 -13.09 17.33 0.67
N ASN A 150 -12.11 16.54 1.08
CA ASN A 150 -10.97 16.97 1.89
C ASN A 150 -9.62 16.84 1.13
N TRP A 151 -9.63 16.33 -0.10
CA TRP A 151 -8.43 16.12 -0.90
C TRP A 151 -7.97 17.42 -1.55
N ARG A 152 -8.86 18.22 -2.17
CA ARG A 152 -8.44 19.47 -2.86
C ARG A 152 -7.69 20.44 -1.94
N VAL A 153 -8.14 20.58 -0.70
CA VAL A 153 -7.50 21.44 0.30
C VAL A 153 -6.11 20.92 0.68
N ALA A 154 -5.94 19.60 0.81
CA ALA A 154 -4.65 18.98 1.08
C ALA A 154 -3.69 19.13 -0.12
N PHE A 155 -4.19 18.88 -1.33
CA PHE A 155 -3.41 19.01 -2.56
C PHE A 155 -2.87 20.43 -2.78
N ALA A 156 -3.67 21.46 -2.44
CA ALA A 156 -3.25 22.85 -2.54
C ALA A 156 -2.05 23.22 -1.64
N GLN A 157 -1.72 22.39 -0.64
CA GLN A 157 -0.55 22.58 0.23
C GLN A 157 0.73 22.02 -0.36
N ARG A 158 0.67 21.18 -1.41
CA ARG A 158 1.86 20.63 -2.09
C ARG A 158 2.68 21.77 -2.71
N PRO A 159 3.97 21.91 -2.38
CA PRO A 159 4.83 22.92 -2.99
C PRO A 159 5.34 22.49 -4.37
N GLY A 160 5.85 23.47 -5.12
CA GLY A 160 6.67 23.24 -6.31
C GLY A 160 5.97 22.60 -7.50
N ASN A 161 6.72 21.81 -8.26
CA ASN A 161 6.29 21.29 -9.55
C ASN A 161 5.61 19.92 -9.40
N LEU A 162 4.41 19.78 -9.97
CA LEU A 162 3.60 18.55 -9.91
C LEU A 162 4.16 17.39 -10.76
N LEU A 163 5.03 17.72 -11.71
CA LEU A 163 5.66 16.78 -12.66
C LEU A 163 6.91 16.09 -12.09
N VAL A 164 7.36 16.50 -10.91
CA VAL A 164 8.45 15.85 -10.19
C VAL A 164 7.91 15.20 -8.91
N TRP A 165 8.59 14.16 -8.46
CA TRP A 165 8.19 13.40 -7.27
C TRP A 165 8.32 14.25 -5.99
N ASP A 166 9.41 15.02 -5.88
CA ASP A 166 9.69 15.90 -4.76
C ASP A 166 9.19 17.33 -5.06
N GLY A 167 8.20 17.80 -4.29
CA GLY A 167 7.68 19.16 -4.43
C GLY A 167 8.66 20.23 -3.94
N GLY A 168 9.73 19.85 -3.22
CA GLY A 168 10.67 20.77 -2.60
C GLY A 168 10.04 21.59 -1.47
N GLY A 169 10.50 22.84 -1.32
CA GLY A 169 9.95 23.77 -0.33
C GLY A 169 10.40 23.55 1.11
N ASP A 170 11.65 23.11 1.31
CA ASP A 170 12.38 22.98 2.59
C ASP A 170 11.51 22.90 3.86
N ASP A 171 11.39 21.70 4.43
CA ASP A 171 10.57 21.39 5.61
C ASP A 171 9.05 21.56 5.43
N ALA A 172 8.55 21.74 4.19
CA ALA A 172 7.13 21.80 3.88
C ALA A 172 6.40 20.49 4.22
N PRO A 173 5.34 20.50 5.06
CA PRO A 173 4.65 19.29 5.50
C PRO A 173 4.09 18.42 4.37
N PHE A 174 3.72 19.03 3.24
CA PHE A 174 3.12 18.36 2.07
C PHE A 174 4.12 18.18 0.90
N ARG A 175 5.43 18.29 1.16
CA ARG A 175 6.50 18.15 0.16
C ARG A 175 6.42 16.85 -0.65
N LEU A 176 6.04 15.74 -0.02
CA LEU A 176 5.87 14.43 -0.66
C LEU A 176 4.41 14.03 -0.86
N PHE A 177 3.48 14.98 -0.84
CA PHE A 177 2.09 14.74 -1.25
C PHE A 177 2.06 14.46 -2.76
N PRO A 178 1.36 13.47 -3.31
CA PRO A 178 1.47 13.13 -4.73
C PRO A 178 1.08 14.31 -5.63
N GLY A 179 1.81 14.49 -6.74
CA GLY A 179 1.44 15.42 -7.82
C GLY A 179 0.26 14.93 -8.65
N LEU A 180 -0.79 14.44 -8.00
CA LEU A 180 -2.03 13.91 -8.57
C LEU A 180 -3.18 14.82 -8.14
N ASP A 181 -3.60 15.71 -9.03
CA ASP A 181 -4.65 16.69 -8.75
C ASP A 181 -6.03 16.01 -8.76
N PRO A 182 -6.80 16.06 -7.66
CA PRO A 182 -8.15 15.49 -7.64
C PRO A 182 -9.14 16.18 -8.59
N SER A 183 -8.83 17.36 -9.15
CA SER A 183 -9.65 17.94 -10.22
C SER A 183 -9.56 17.19 -11.55
N ASP A 184 -8.48 16.43 -11.75
CA ASP A 184 -8.21 15.67 -12.98
C ASP A 184 -8.72 14.22 -12.87
N LEU A 185 -9.41 13.89 -11.78
CA LEU A 185 -9.92 12.55 -11.50
C LEU A 185 -11.46 12.48 -11.60
N PRO A 186 -12.02 11.29 -11.95
CA PRO A 186 -11.34 10.03 -12.29
C PRO A 186 -10.51 10.08 -13.58
N ALA A 187 -9.61 9.12 -13.74
CA ALA A 187 -8.90 8.88 -15.00
C ALA A 187 -9.88 8.54 -16.14
N ASP A 188 -9.44 8.77 -17.37
CA ASP A 188 -10.24 8.41 -18.55
C ASP A 188 -10.33 6.89 -18.75
N THR A 189 -11.11 6.45 -19.74
CA THR A 189 -11.35 5.03 -20.03
C THR A 189 -10.11 4.22 -20.40
N ASP A 190 -9.03 4.85 -20.86
CA ASP A 190 -7.73 4.19 -21.12
C ASP A 190 -6.80 4.19 -19.88
N GLY A 191 -7.34 4.65 -18.75
CA GLY A 191 -6.70 4.76 -17.45
C GLY A 191 -5.80 5.97 -17.30
N PHE A 192 -5.53 6.75 -18.35
CA PHE A 192 -4.65 7.92 -18.22
C PHE A 192 -5.39 9.10 -17.57
N VAL A 193 -4.70 9.76 -16.64
CA VAL A 193 -5.19 10.98 -16.00
C VAL A 193 -4.80 12.17 -16.88
N ARG A 194 -5.81 12.92 -17.32
CA ARG A 194 -5.67 14.08 -18.21
C ARG A 194 -6.20 15.33 -17.51
N SER A 195 -5.47 16.42 -17.62
CA SER A 195 -5.80 17.71 -17.03
C SER A 195 -6.25 18.72 -18.07
N GLY A 196 -7.15 19.61 -17.67
CA GLY A 196 -7.40 20.86 -18.39
C GLY A 196 -6.28 21.91 -18.19
N THR A 197 -5.34 21.67 -17.27
CA THR A 197 -4.33 22.65 -16.85
C THR A 197 -2.93 22.22 -17.29
N SER A 198 -2.21 23.11 -17.99
CA SER A 198 -0.87 22.80 -18.52
C SER A 198 0.17 22.47 -17.46
N ARG A 199 0.11 23.11 -16.29
CA ARG A 199 1.04 22.87 -15.18
C ARG A 199 0.98 21.43 -14.64
N ASN A 200 -0.12 20.72 -14.88
CA ASN A 200 -0.36 19.38 -14.35
C ASN A 200 0.19 18.29 -15.30
N GLY A 201 0.55 18.62 -16.56
CA GLY A 201 0.92 17.61 -17.55
C GLY A 201 2.21 17.86 -18.34
N PHE A 202 2.70 16.77 -18.94
CA PHE A 202 3.96 16.73 -19.69
C PHE A 202 3.80 17.11 -21.16
N PHE A 203 2.65 16.79 -21.74
CA PHE A 203 2.33 17.05 -23.14
C PHE A 203 0.82 17.13 -23.32
N GLN A 204 0.41 17.75 -24.42
CA GLN A 204 -0.98 17.91 -24.79
C GLN A 204 -1.39 16.82 -25.80
N ASP A 205 -2.55 16.21 -25.63
CA ASP A 205 -3.12 15.26 -26.59
C ASP A 205 -3.92 15.95 -27.70
N SER A 206 -4.52 15.16 -28.59
CA SER A 206 -5.33 15.64 -29.71
C SER A 206 -6.56 16.43 -29.29
N ASP A 207 -7.06 16.23 -28.07
CA ASP A 207 -8.24 16.89 -27.53
C ASP A 207 -7.88 18.17 -26.77
N GLY A 208 -6.59 18.55 -26.77
CA GLY A 208 -6.12 19.73 -26.06
C GLY A 208 -5.94 19.52 -24.56
N ARG A 209 -6.08 18.29 -24.04
CA ARG A 209 -5.87 17.99 -22.62
C ARG A 209 -4.44 17.59 -22.34
N TRP A 210 -3.97 17.87 -21.15
CA TRP A 210 -2.60 17.63 -20.71
C TRP A 210 -2.48 16.31 -19.99
N LEU A 211 -1.67 15.39 -20.50
CA LEU A 211 -1.41 14.14 -19.78
C LEU A 211 -0.45 14.35 -18.63
N THR A 212 -0.89 13.91 -17.44
CA THR A 212 -0.16 14.07 -16.17
C THR A 212 0.94 13.02 -15.96
N GLY A 213 0.96 11.99 -16.80
CA GLY A 213 1.80 10.80 -16.64
C GLY A 213 1.23 9.75 -15.68
N TRP A 214 0.20 10.08 -14.89
CA TRP A 214 -0.48 9.10 -14.05
C TRP A 214 -1.38 8.18 -14.88
N ARG A 215 -1.34 6.88 -14.60
CA ARG A 215 -2.28 5.89 -15.13
C ARG A 215 -2.90 5.09 -13.99
N ALA A 216 -4.23 4.99 -13.98
CA ALA A 216 -4.99 4.23 -13.01
C ALA A 216 -4.74 2.71 -13.14
N VAL A 217 -4.77 2.02 -12.00
CA VAL A 217 -4.59 0.57 -11.89
C VAL A 217 -5.82 -0.02 -11.22
N ASN A 218 -6.50 -0.90 -11.96
CA ASN A 218 -7.61 -1.70 -11.45
C ASN A 218 -7.11 -3.11 -11.12
N PHE A 219 -7.35 -3.55 -9.89
CA PHE A 219 -6.75 -4.76 -9.33
C PHE A 219 -7.75 -5.50 -8.45
N MET A 220 -7.47 -6.78 -8.16
CA MET A 220 -8.26 -7.51 -7.16
C MET A 220 -7.82 -7.07 -5.75
N PRO A 221 -8.67 -6.38 -4.97
CA PRO A 221 -8.29 -5.91 -3.65
C PRO A 221 -8.13 -7.10 -2.71
N TYR A 222 -6.93 -7.28 -2.19
CA TYR A 222 -6.55 -8.48 -1.46
C TYR A 222 -7.08 -8.48 -0.03
N GLY A 223 -8.40 -8.66 0.15
CA GLY A 223 -9.09 -8.77 1.43
C GLY A 223 -9.09 -7.51 2.32
N ILE A 224 -8.18 -6.56 2.11
CA ILE A 224 -7.91 -5.41 2.99
C ILE A 224 -8.55 -4.10 2.47
N PHE A 225 -8.67 -3.94 1.15
CA PHE A 225 -9.26 -2.75 0.50
C PHE A 225 -10.59 -3.07 -0.18
N THR A 226 -11.52 -3.67 0.56
CA THR A 226 -12.83 -4.06 0.06
C THR A 226 -13.90 -3.15 0.67
N PRO A 227 -15.08 -3.01 0.03
CA PRO A 227 -16.19 -2.29 0.65
C PRO A 227 -16.54 -2.81 2.05
N MET A 228 -16.39 -4.13 2.28
CA MET A 228 -16.67 -4.78 3.57
C MET A 228 -15.66 -4.44 4.67
N THR A 229 -14.43 -4.07 4.33
CA THR A 229 -13.45 -3.57 5.30
C THR A 229 -13.59 -2.08 5.57
N GLY A 230 -14.60 -1.43 4.98
CA GLY A 230 -14.85 -0.01 5.15
C GLY A 230 -13.79 0.89 4.51
N SER A 231 -12.89 0.35 3.67
CA SER A 231 -11.80 1.10 3.03
C SER A 231 -11.62 0.66 1.59
N VAL A 232 -11.63 1.63 0.67
CA VAL A 232 -11.63 1.40 -0.78
C VAL A 232 -10.52 2.22 -1.44
N SER A 233 -9.73 1.57 -2.27
CA SER A 233 -8.54 2.08 -2.96
C SER A 233 -8.84 2.72 -4.32
N GLY A 234 -8.06 3.76 -4.66
CA GLY A 234 -7.64 4.06 -6.03
C GLY A 234 -6.12 3.95 -6.11
N ILE A 235 -5.57 3.40 -7.20
CA ILE A 235 -4.12 3.30 -7.40
C ILE A 235 -3.76 3.94 -8.73
N TYR A 236 -2.72 4.77 -8.73
CA TYR A 236 -2.17 5.40 -9.92
C TYR A 236 -0.66 5.18 -9.95
N ILE A 237 -0.12 4.81 -11.11
CA ILE A 237 1.31 4.67 -11.35
C ILE A 237 1.79 5.77 -12.29
N ARG A 238 3.00 6.29 -12.04
CA ARG A 238 3.70 7.19 -12.96
C ARG A 238 5.17 6.77 -13.08
N LEU A 239 5.67 6.65 -14.31
CA LEU A 239 7.10 6.43 -14.57
C LEU A 239 7.81 7.77 -14.81
N PRO A 240 9.15 7.83 -14.73
CA PRO A 240 9.89 9.03 -15.09
C PRO A 240 9.64 9.46 -16.54
N GLN A 241 9.81 10.75 -16.80
CA GLN A 241 9.52 11.34 -18.12
C GLN A 241 10.28 10.67 -19.29
N ALA A 242 11.47 10.11 -19.05
CA ALA A 242 12.24 9.38 -20.06
C ALA A 242 11.49 8.17 -20.64
N PHE A 243 10.59 7.55 -19.86
CA PHE A 243 9.78 6.41 -20.29
C PHE A 243 8.60 6.83 -21.18
N MET A 244 8.38 8.13 -21.36
CA MET A 244 7.26 8.67 -22.13
C MET A 244 7.71 9.38 -23.41
N ARG A 245 9.01 9.32 -23.74
CA ARG A 245 9.61 10.06 -24.85
C ARG A 245 10.21 9.11 -25.88
N ARG A 246 10.12 9.47 -27.15
CA ARG A 246 10.88 8.84 -28.24
C ARG A 246 12.38 9.09 -28.05
N ALA A 247 13.20 8.40 -28.83
CA ALA A 247 14.66 8.57 -28.79
C ALA A 247 15.12 10.01 -29.12
N ASP A 248 14.33 10.78 -29.87
CA ASP A 248 14.57 12.19 -30.17
C ASP A 248 14.16 13.16 -29.05
N GLY A 249 13.62 12.64 -27.93
CA GLY A 249 13.18 13.42 -26.78
C GLY A 249 11.73 13.94 -26.85
N THR A 250 11.02 13.73 -27.96
CA THR A 250 9.61 14.13 -28.09
C THR A 250 8.69 13.22 -27.30
N PHE A 251 7.61 13.76 -26.71
CA PHE A 251 6.63 12.94 -26.01
C PHE A 251 5.89 12.00 -26.99
N ASP A 252 5.65 10.76 -26.56
CA ASP A 252 4.83 9.78 -27.27
C ASP A 252 4.06 8.89 -26.28
N LEU A 253 2.73 8.89 -26.40
CA LEU A 253 1.85 8.11 -25.51
C LEU A 253 1.96 6.60 -25.75
N ASP A 254 2.23 6.18 -26.98
CA ASP A 254 2.39 4.77 -27.31
C ASP A 254 3.72 4.24 -26.80
N VAL A 255 4.79 5.04 -26.82
CA VAL A 255 6.04 4.71 -26.11
C VAL A 255 5.77 4.53 -24.62
N TYR A 256 4.96 5.42 -24.02
CA TYR A 256 4.65 5.30 -22.60
C TYR A 256 3.83 4.05 -22.28
N ARG A 257 2.79 3.74 -23.08
CA ARG A 257 2.00 2.50 -22.97
C ARG A 257 2.89 1.27 -23.06
N GLN A 258 3.78 1.20 -24.05
CA GLN A 258 4.72 0.09 -24.21
C GLN A 258 5.61 -0.10 -22.99
N ASN A 259 6.14 1.00 -22.43
CA ASN A 259 6.98 0.93 -21.25
C ASN A 259 6.21 0.51 -19.99
N LEU A 260 4.97 0.97 -19.79
CA LEU A 260 4.09 0.50 -18.71
C LEU A 260 3.78 -1.00 -18.83
N ASP A 261 3.53 -1.50 -20.05
CA ASP A 261 3.29 -2.93 -20.28
C ASP A 261 4.56 -3.79 -20.05
N LEU A 262 5.74 -3.25 -20.33
CA LEU A 262 7.01 -3.89 -19.99
C LEU A 262 7.21 -3.94 -18.47
N VAL A 263 6.91 -2.87 -17.73
CA VAL A 263 6.92 -2.86 -16.27
C VAL A 263 5.92 -3.87 -15.71
N GLU A 264 4.68 -3.91 -16.21
CA GLU A 264 3.67 -4.89 -15.77
C GLU A 264 4.17 -6.33 -15.94
N ARG A 265 4.71 -6.66 -17.12
CA ARG A 265 5.26 -7.98 -17.39
C ARG A 265 6.48 -8.30 -16.54
N ALA A 266 7.35 -7.32 -16.28
CA ALA A 266 8.52 -7.49 -15.41
C ALA A 266 8.10 -7.86 -13.99
N ILE A 267 7.15 -7.12 -13.44
CA ILE A 267 6.64 -7.31 -12.07
C ILE A 267 5.86 -8.61 -11.92
N GLN A 268 5.06 -8.98 -12.92
CA GLN A 268 4.27 -10.22 -12.87
C GLN A 268 5.06 -11.47 -13.30
N ASP A 269 6.36 -11.35 -13.55
CA ASP A 269 7.21 -12.44 -14.04
C ASP A 269 6.68 -13.08 -15.33
N ARG A 270 6.28 -12.22 -16.28
CA ARG A 270 5.72 -12.58 -17.59
C ARG A 270 6.52 -12.03 -18.77
N LEU A 271 7.72 -11.49 -18.54
CA LEU A 271 8.60 -11.03 -19.61
C LEU A 271 9.01 -12.21 -20.49
N ARG A 272 9.04 -11.96 -21.80
CA ARG A 272 9.49 -12.93 -22.80
C ARG A 272 10.73 -12.43 -23.51
N SER A 273 11.56 -13.34 -24.01
CA SER A 273 12.87 -12.99 -24.58
C SER A 273 12.77 -12.09 -25.82
N GLU A 274 11.70 -12.20 -26.60
CA GLU A 274 11.43 -11.36 -27.76
C GLU A 274 11.14 -9.89 -27.44
N GLU A 275 10.85 -9.56 -26.18
CA GLU A 275 10.52 -8.20 -25.76
C GLU A 275 11.78 -7.33 -25.58
N GLY A 276 12.97 -7.96 -25.61
CA GLY A 276 14.26 -7.30 -25.44
C GLY A 276 14.59 -7.02 -23.98
N ALA A 277 15.83 -6.60 -23.71
CA ALA A 277 16.35 -6.39 -22.36
C ALA A 277 16.16 -4.95 -21.83
N ASN A 278 15.65 -4.03 -22.66
CA ASN A 278 15.64 -2.60 -22.38
C ASN A 278 14.29 -1.96 -22.71
N TYR A 279 13.98 -0.87 -22.00
CA TYR A 279 12.81 -0.05 -22.26
C TYR A 279 12.87 0.65 -23.63
N ARG A 280 11.76 1.26 -24.06
CA ARG A 280 11.60 1.90 -25.36
C ARG A 280 11.87 3.40 -25.31
N GLY A 281 12.22 3.97 -26.46
CA GLY A 281 12.40 5.42 -26.64
C GLY A 281 13.62 5.95 -25.87
N ALA A 282 13.48 7.11 -25.23
CA ALA A 282 14.56 7.74 -24.48
C ALA A 282 15.03 6.89 -23.27
N ALA A 283 14.22 5.93 -22.82
CA ALA A 283 14.58 4.99 -21.74
C ALA A 283 15.38 3.77 -22.22
N GLN A 284 15.81 3.69 -23.49
CA GLN A 284 16.50 2.51 -24.04
C GLN A 284 17.83 2.13 -23.37
N ALA A 285 18.43 3.02 -22.59
CA ALA A 285 19.63 2.72 -21.79
C ALA A 285 19.29 2.03 -20.45
N VAL A 286 18.02 2.00 -20.05
CA VAL A 286 17.59 1.39 -18.79
C VAL A 286 17.23 -0.07 -19.05
N ALA A 287 17.88 -0.98 -18.30
CA ALA A 287 17.59 -2.41 -18.35
C ALA A 287 16.24 -2.71 -17.69
N ILE A 288 15.52 -3.67 -18.26
CA ILE A 288 14.32 -4.25 -17.66
C ILE A 288 14.79 -5.32 -16.69
N GLU A 289 14.43 -5.16 -15.43
CA GLU A 289 14.82 -6.05 -14.35
C GLU A 289 13.62 -6.88 -13.92
N ARG A 290 13.79 -8.21 -13.87
CA ARG A 290 12.74 -9.14 -13.45
C ARG A 290 12.28 -8.81 -12.02
N GLY A 291 10.99 -8.57 -11.85
CA GLY A 291 10.39 -8.30 -10.55
C GLY A 291 10.69 -6.92 -9.96
N LEU A 292 11.29 -5.98 -10.71
CA LEU A 292 11.64 -4.64 -10.20
C LEU A 292 11.01 -3.52 -11.03
N TYR A 293 10.55 -2.49 -10.33
CA TYR A 293 10.19 -1.22 -10.93
C TYR A 293 11.45 -0.42 -11.28
N PRO A 294 11.46 0.37 -12.36
CA PRO A 294 12.55 1.29 -12.63
C PRO A 294 12.63 2.39 -11.55
N VAL A 295 13.85 2.88 -11.29
CA VAL A 295 14.07 4.02 -10.37
C VAL A 295 13.30 5.23 -10.87
N GLY A 296 12.68 5.95 -9.94
CA GLY A 296 11.79 7.08 -10.18
C GLY A 296 10.34 6.68 -10.46
N THR A 297 9.99 5.40 -10.38
CA THR A 297 8.58 4.98 -10.37
C THR A 297 7.87 5.56 -9.16
N GLU A 298 6.68 6.10 -9.40
CA GLU A 298 5.81 6.68 -8.39
C GLU A 298 4.49 5.89 -8.32
N PHE A 299 3.96 5.73 -7.10
CA PHE A 299 2.60 5.27 -6.85
C PHE A 299 1.86 6.28 -5.99
N ALA A 300 0.67 6.70 -6.43
CA ALA A 300 -0.30 7.38 -5.60
C ALA A 300 -1.43 6.41 -5.26
N HIS A 301 -1.79 6.34 -3.98
CA HIS A 301 -2.79 5.42 -3.46
C HIS A 301 -3.73 6.15 -2.49
N PRO A 302 -4.71 6.90 -3.01
CA PRO A 302 -5.81 7.41 -2.20
C PRO A 302 -6.72 6.29 -1.69
N LEU A 303 -6.99 6.29 -0.40
CA LEU A 303 -7.93 5.43 0.29
C LEU A 303 -9.17 6.22 0.70
N HIS A 304 -10.31 5.85 0.13
CA HIS A 304 -11.58 6.53 0.34
C HIS A 304 -12.43 5.82 1.40
N TYR A 305 -13.38 6.57 1.96
CA TYR A 305 -14.55 5.94 2.58
C TYR A 305 -15.38 5.19 1.54
N VAL A 306 -16.16 4.24 2.04
CA VAL A 306 -17.09 3.46 1.24
C VAL A 306 -18.41 4.21 1.17
N ASP A 307 -18.86 4.53 -0.04
CA ASP A 307 -20.24 4.92 -0.30
C ASP A 307 -20.82 3.89 -1.28
N VAL A 308 -21.72 3.04 -0.80
CA VAL A 308 -22.31 1.96 -1.61
C VAL A 308 -23.26 2.48 -2.69
N ALA A 309 -23.64 3.76 -2.64
CA ALA A 309 -24.37 4.42 -3.71
C ALA A 309 -23.43 5.03 -4.78
N ALA A 310 -22.10 5.04 -4.54
CA ALA A 310 -21.11 5.68 -5.41
C ALA A 310 -20.56 4.73 -6.48
N ASP A 311 -21.28 4.57 -7.60
CA ASP A 311 -20.84 3.74 -8.72
C ASP A 311 -20.43 4.53 -9.98
N GLY A 312 -20.29 5.85 -9.85
CA GLY A 312 -19.90 6.76 -10.94
C GLY A 312 -21.04 7.21 -11.85
N ARG A 313 -22.27 6.69 -11.70
CA ARG A 313 -23.42 7.10 -12.53
C ARG A 313 -24.10 8.37 -12.02
N ASN A 314 -24.08 8.61 -10.71
CA ASN A 314 -24.61 9.82 -10.11
C ASN A 314 -23.49 10.71 -9.56
N LEU A 315 -23.14 11.74 -10.33
CA LEU A 315 -22.06 12.66 -9.99
C LEU A 315 -22.31 13.44 -8.71
N THR A 316 -23.55 13.58 -8.21
CA THR A 316 -23.81 14.27 -6.93
C THR A 316 -23.36 13.45 -5.72
N ILE A 317 -23.24 12.12 -5.89
CA ILE A 317 -22.75 11.18 -4.87
C ILE A 317 -21.22 11.09 -4.98
N SER A 318 -20.73 10.63 -6.13
CA SER A 318 -19.30 10.50 -6.41
C SER A 318 -19.07 10.36 -7.92
N SER A 319 -17.95 10.88 -8.41
CA SER A 319 -17.51 10.69 -9.79
C SER A 319 -16.76 9.38 -9.99
N TYR A 320 -16.31 8.72 -8.92
CA TYR A 320 -15.56 7.49 -9.01
C TYR A 320 -16.46 6.28 -9.26
N PRO A 321 -16.04 5.32 -10.10
CA PRO A 321 -16.75 4.06 -10.25
C PRO A 321 -16.61 3.19 -8.99
N GLY A 322 -17.52 2.21 -8.88
CA GLY A 322 -17.48 1.20 -7.84
C GLY A 322 -18.14 1.62 -6.54
N THR A 323 -17.37 2.00 -5.51
CA THR A 323 -17.91 2.37 -4.18
C THR A 323 -17.11 3.46 -3.47
N ARG A 324 -16.29 4.22 -4.21
CA ARG A 324 -15.43 5.26 -3.61
C ARG A 324 -16.22 6.52 -3.31
N ALA A 325 -16.25 6.89 -2.05
CA ALA A 325 -16.75 8.19 -1.62
C ALA A 325 -15.84 9.33 -2.11
N ARG A 326 -16.32 10.57 -2.06
CA ARG A 326 -15.50 11.75 -2.40
C ARG A 326 -14.43 12.04 -1.35
N ARG A 327 -14.75 11.74 -0.09
CA ARG A 327 -13.86 11.94 1.04
C ARG A 327 -12.78 10.88 1.09
N VAL A 328 -11.55 11.33 1.28
CA VAL A 328 -10.37 10.47 1.42
C VAL A 328 -10.02 10.32 2.89
N LYS A 329 -9.83 9.08 3.34
CA LYS A 329 -9.34 8.74 4.67
C LYS A 329 -7.83 8.96 4.78
N GLU A 330 -7.13 8.58 3.72
CA GLU A 330 -5.68 8.53 3.69
C GLU A 330 -5.17 8.64 2.25
N ILE A 331 -4.09 9.37 2.04
CA ILE A 331 -3.35 9.41 0.76
C ILE A 331 -1.97 8.87 1.02
N ARG A 332 -1.68 7.72 0.40
CA ARG A 332 -0.36 7.11 0.42
C ARG A 332 0.37 7.43 -0.88
N TYR A 333 1.67 7.66 -0.77
CA TYR A 333 2.54 7.94 -1.90
C TYR A 333 3.84 7.17 -1.76
N MET A 334 4.31 6.56 -2.84
CA MET A 334 5.58 5.86 -2.87
C MET A 334 6.41 6.33 -4.05
N VAL A 335 7.72 6.49 -3.83
CA VAL A 335 8.68 6.78 -4.90
C VAL A 335 9.90 5.89 -4.76
N LYS A 336 10.28 5.23 -5.87
CA LYS A 336 11.51 4.43 -5.91
C LYS A 336 12.71 5.34 -6.12
N TRP A 337 13.49 5.58 -5.08
CA TRP A 337 14.60 6.54 -5.13
C TRP A 337 15.96 5.89 -5.41
N LYS A 338 16.12 4.58 -5.17
CA LYS A 338 17.32 3.81 -5.50
C LYS A 338 16.98 2.37 -5.93
N PRO A 339 17.89 1.69 -6.65
CA PRO A 339 17.72 0.27 -6.91
C PRO A 339 17.82 -0.55 -5.61
N PHE A 340 17.09 -1.66 -5.58
CA PHE A 340 17.18 -2.71 -4.58
C PHE A 340 16.97 -4.05 -5.28
N TYR A 341 17.74 -5.06 -4.89
CA TYR A 341 17.71 -6.38 -5.50
C TYR A 341 17.36 -7.42 -4.43
N PRO A 342 16.10 -7.91 -4.38
CA PRO A 342 15.63 -8.83 -3.36
C PRO A 342 16.44 -10.13 -3.27
N SER A 343 17.09 -10.53 -4.37
CA SER A 343 17.97 -11.69 -4.40
C SER A 343 19.21 -11.58 -3.50
N GLN A 344 19.63 -10.35 -3.14
CA GLN A 344 20.81 -10.10 -2.31
C GLN A 344 20.61 -10.44 -0.84
N PHE A 345 19.36 -10.34 -0.36
CA PHE A 345 19.05 -10.47 1.06
C PHE A 345 17.81 -11.33 1.24
N ARG A 346 18.02 -12.59 1.62
CA ARG A 346 16.92 -13.55 1.79
C ARG A 346 16.28 -13.44 3.19
N PRO A 347 14.97 -13.75 3.30
CA PRO A 347 14.24 -13.93 4.55
C PRO A 347 14.98 -14.74 5.61
N GLY A 348 14.95 -14.26 6.86
CA GLY A 348 15.49 -14.95 8.03
C GLY A 348 16.39 -14.09 8.94
N VAL A 349 16.65 -12.84 8.58
CA VAL A 349 17.43 -11.85 9.36
C VAL A 349 16.65 -10.54 9.40
N LYS A 350 15.55 -10.54 10.17
CA LYS A 350 14.72 -9.35 10.37
C LYS A 350 15.34 -8.44 11.42
N GLU A 351 15.16 -7.14 11.23
CA GLU A 351 15.54 -6.12 12.21
C GLU A 351 14.30 -5.28 12.58
N GLU A 352 13.28 -5.92 13.15
CA GLU A 352 11.99 -5.26 13.48
C GLU A 352 12.10 -4.30 14.67
N GLY A 353 13.15 -4.42 15.50
CA GLY A 353 13.45 -3.48 16.59
C GLY A 353 14.35 -2.30 16.18
N ALA A 354 14.87 -2.29 14.95
CA ALA A 354 15.80 -1.26 14.50
C ALA A 354 15.10 0.10 14.27
N PRO A 355 15.84 1.22 14.32
CA PRO A 355 15.27 2.54 14.11
C PRO A 355 14.72 2.74 12.69
N ILE A 356 13.68 3.57 12.59
CA ILE A 356 13.04 3.97 11.34
C ILE A 356 13.56 5.37 10.96
N TYR A 357 14.13 5.50 9.75
CA TYR A 357 14.51 6.78 9.17
C TYR A 357 13.31 7.43 8.47
N GLY A 358 13.07 8.72 8.71
CA GLY A 358 11.91 9.42 8.14
C GLY A 358 11.80 10.88 8.57
N ASN A 359 10.60 11.46 8.48
CA ASN A 359 10.28 12.77 9.02
C ASN A 359 8.78 12.87 9.35
N ASP A 360 8.44 12.99 10.64
CA ASP A 360 7.05 13.04 11.12
C ASP A 360 6.32 14.33 10.68
N ARG A 361 7.06 15.43 10.44
CA ARG A 361 6.47 16.71 10.01
C ARG A 361 6.12 16.73 8.53
N GLU A 362 6.89 16.00 7.72
CA GLU A 362 6.68 15.88 6.27
C GLU A 362 5.90 14.60 5.88
N GLY A 363 5.74 13.69 6.82
CA GLY A 363 4.88 12.51 6.69
C GLY A 363 5.48 11.37 5.88
N TRP A 364 6.79 11.12 5.99
CA TRP A 364 7.44 10.07 5.22
C TRP A 364 8.48 9.25 5.97
N VAL A 365 8.77 8.06 5.44
CA VAL A 365 9.79 7.11 5.90
C VAL A 365 10.55 6.48 4.73
N ASP A 366 11.82 6.13 4.96
CA ASP A 366 12.56 5.22 4.08
C ASP A 366 12.25 3.77 4.49
N ASN A 367 11.92 2.93 3.53
CA ASN A 367 11.64 1.52 3.79
C ASN A 367 12.89 0.63 3.86
N GLY A 368 14.07 1.22 3.72
CA GLY A 368 15.37 0.53 3.75
C GLY A 368 15.74 -0.16 2.43
N VAL A 369 14.78 -0.37 1.53
CA VAL A 369 14.93 -1.13 0.28
C VAL A 369 14.53 -0.31 -0.96
N GLY A 370 14.84 0.98 -0.92
CA GLY A 370 14.86 1.84 -2.09
C GLY A 370 13.58 2.61 -2.40
N TRP A 371 12.64 2.64 -1.46
CA TRP A 371 11.43 3.44 -1.57
C TRP A 371 11.30 4.42 -0.41
N TYR A 372 10.89 5.64 -0.72
CA TYR A 372 10.26 6.51 0.26
C TYR A 372 8.77 6.24 0.24
N LEU A 373 8.17 6.13 1.42
CA LEU A 373 6.73 6.08 1.61
C LEU A 373 6.33 7.36 2.33
N ALA A 374 5.37 8.08 1.76
CA ALA A 374 4.70 9.19 2.40
C ALA A 374 3.22 8.85 2.63
N GLY A 375 2.65 9.38 3.70
CA GLY A 375 1.27 9.13 4.08
C GLY A 375 0.63 10.35 4.70
N TYR A 376 -0.60 10.61 4.30
CA TYR A 376 -1.39 11.74 4.78
C TYR A 376 -2.76 11.22 5.22
N ILE A 377 -3.05 11.26 6.51
CA ILE A 377 -4.27 10.71 7.10
C ILE A 377 -5.20 11.82 7.56
N GLU A 378 -6.50 11.56 7.52
CA GLU A 378 -7.49 12.46 8.06
C GLU A 378 -7.32 12.68 9.58
N ALA A 379 -7.31 13.94 9.98
CA ALA A 379 -7.26 14.38 11.37
C ALA A 379 -8.67 14.52 11.97
N ALA A 380 -8.75 14.81 13.27
CA ALA A 380 -10.01 14.94 14.00
C ALA A 380 -10.92 16.08 13.49
N ASP A 381 -10.35 17.09 12.83
CA ASP A 381 -11.09 18.18 12.17
C ASP A 381 -11.51 17.85 10.73
N GLY A 382 -11.13 16.66 10.24
CA GLY A 382 -11.41 16.20 8.90
C GLY A 382 -10.44 16.67 7.81
N ALA A 383 -9.43 17.47 8.14
CA ALA A 383 -8.36 17.82 7.20
C ALA A 383 -7.35 16.66 7.11
N LEU A 384 -6.74 16.46 5.94
CA LEU A 384 -5.60 15.54 5.86
C LEU A 384 -4.37 16.19 6.52
N ARG A 385 -3.59 15.39 7.24
CA ARG A 385 -2.31 15.77 7.86
C ARG A 385 -1.22 14.75 7.54
N PRO A 386 0.06 15.11 7.61
CA PRO A 386 1.15 14.13 7.59
C PRO A 386 0.96 13.03 8.66
N GLN A 387 1.23 11.79 8.27
CA GLN A 387 1.32 10.67 9.21
C GLN A 387 2.64 10.70 9.97
N ASN A 388 2.62 10.34 11.24
CA ASN A 388 3.86 10.12 11.98
C ASN A 388 4.45 8.72 11.69
N ARG A 389 5.69 8.47 12.13
CA ARG A 389 6.36 7.18 11.93
C ARG A 389 5.65 5.98 12.55
N GLU A 390 4.94 6.14 13.67
CA GLU A 390 4.18 5.05 14.27
C GLU A 390 3.01 4.63 13.36
N GLU A 391 2.32 5.61 12.75
CA GLU A 391 1.27 5.38 11.75
C GLU A 391 1.85 4.77 10.45
N LEU A 392 3.00 5.28 9.98
CA LEU A 392 3.69 4.75 8.81
C LEU A 392 4.34 3.39 9.04
N MET A 393 4.58 3.00 10.31
CA MET A 393 5.14 1.69 10.67
C MET A 393 4.26 0.56 10.15
N GLN A 394 2.95 0.74 10.15
CA GLN A 394 2.00 -0.20 9.56
C GLN A 394 2.21 -0.37 8.05
N CYS A 395 2.59 0.69 7.35
CA CYS A 395 2.89 0.63 5.91
C CYS A 395 4.21 -0.10 5.66
N ILE A 396 5.29 0.28 6.34
CA ILE A 396 6.60 -0.37 6.15
C ILE A 396 6.66 -1.79 6.70
N GLY A 397 5.71 -2.22 7.53
CA GLY A 397 5.49 -3.65 7.81
C GLY A 397 5.34 -4.47 6.52
N CYS A 398 4.52 -4.00 5.58
CA CYS A 398 4.29 -4.67 4.30
C CYS A 398 5.24 -4.23 3.19
N HIS A 399 5.65 -2.96 3.21
CA HIS A 399 6.35 -2.33 2.12
C HIS A 399 7.86 -2.16 2.37
N SER A 400 8.44 -2.71 3.45
CA SER A 400 9.90 -2.81 3.58
C SER A 400 10.43 -4.09 2.93
N GLY A 401 11.74 -4.25 2.99
CA GLY A 401 12.42 -5.49 2.66
C GLY A 401 13.58 -5.71 3.59
N ILE A 402 14.40 -6.71 3.30
CA ILE A 402 15.57 -7.02 4.12
C ILE A 402 16.79 -6.44 3.42
N ALA A 403 17.58 -5.65 4.13
CA ALA A 403 18.89 -5.22 3.70
C ALA A 403 19.83 -5.36 4.89
N SER A 404 20.94 -6.07 4.72
CA SER A 404 21.97 -6.14 5.74
C SER A 404 22.99 -5.03 5.49
N THR A 405 23.11 -4.11 6.45
CA THR A 405 24.12 -3.04 6.44
C THR A 405 24.73 -2.92 7.83
N GLU A 406 25.86 -2.24 7.96
CA GLU A 406 26.49 -1.97 9.27
C GLU A 406 25.57 -1.18 10.21
N PHE A 407 24.64 -0.40 9.66
CA PHE A 407 23.66 0.37 10.40
C PHE A 407 22.26 -0.26 10.21
N PRO A 408 21.80 -1.11 11.14
CA PRO A 408 20.52 -1.77 11.00
C PRO A 408 19.40 -0.72 10.93
N GLN A 409 18.52 -0.88 9.95
CA GLN A 409 17.29 -0.12 9.80
C GLN A 409 16.11 -1.05 9.96
N PHE A 410 14.95 -0.50 10.32
CA PHE A 410 13.74 -1.29 10.45
C PHE A 410 13.46 -2.12 9.18
N THR A 411 13.35 -3.43 9.34
CA THR A 411 13.00 -4.35 8.25
C THR A 411 12.03 -5.43 8.72
N SER A 412 10.81 -5.46 8.14
CA SER A 412 9.79 -6.47 8.45
C SER A 412 9.17 -7.17 7.24
N GLY A 413 9.05 -6.50 6.08
CA GLY A 413 8.82 -7.02 4.71
C GLY A 413 7.84 -8.18 4.45
N THR A 414 6.52 -7.95 4.43
CA THR A 414 5.56 -9.05 4.19
C THR A 414 5.61 -9.65 2.78
N GLY A 415 5.31 -10.96 2.69
CA GLY A 415 5.60 -11.76 1.51
C GLY A 415 4.66 -11.61 0.31
N ASN A 416 3.79 -10.62 0.30
CA ASN A 416 2.71 -10.42 -0.65
C ASN A 416 2.99 -9.32 -1.68
N THR A 417 4.05 -8.53 -1.48
CA THR A 417 4.50 -7.48 -2.41
C THR A 417 5.55 -8.01 -3.40
N ILE A 418 5.75 -7.32 -4.52
CA ILE A 418 6.87 -7.52 -5.44
C ILE A 418 7.54 -6.15 -5.56
N ASP A 419 8.84 -6.09 -5.26
CA ASP A 419 9.60 -4.84 -5.11
C ASP A 419 8.88 -3.83 -4.20
N SER A 420 8.46 -4.30 -3.02
CA SER A 420 7.75 -3.50 -2.02
C SER A 420 6.45 -2.86 -2.51
N ALA A 421 5.86 -3.29 -3.63
CA ALA A 421 4.56 -2.79 -4.09
C ALA A 421 3.58 -3.92 -4.42
N TRP A 422 2.29 -3.61 -4.26
CA TRP A 422 1.20 -4.58 -4.41
C TRP A 422 0.37 -4.41 -5.70
N ALA A 423 0.49 -3.25 -6.34
CA ALA A 423 -0.38 -2.82 -7.43
C ALA A 423 -0.37 -3.79 -8.62
N LEU A 424 0.73 -3.83 -9.38
CA LEU A 424 0.80 -4.63 -10.60
C LEU A 424 0.72 -6.14 -10.37
N PRO A 425 1.24 -6.74 -9.28
CA PRO A 425 1.06 -8.18 -9.03
C PRO A 425 -0.41 -8.64 -8.98
N ARG A 426 -1.35 -7.74 -8.67
CA ARG A 426 -2.79 -8.01 -8.53
C ARG A 426 -3.66 -7.35 -9.60
N LYS A 427 -3.05 -6.57 -10.49
CA LYS A 427 -3.74 -5.87 -11.58
C LYS A 427 -4.52 -6.86 -12.46
N PHE A 428 -5.71 -6.48 -12.90
CA PHE A 428 -6.47 -7.27 -13.88
C PHE A 428 -5.76 -7.31 -15.24
N ALA A 429 -5.98 -8.38 -16.00
CA ALA A 429 -5.33 -8.55 -17.30
C ALA A 429 -5.78 -7.50 -18.33
N GLY A 430 -4.83 -7.02 -19.15
CA GLY A 430 -5.10 -6.09 -20.25
C GLY A 430 -5.67 -4.75 -19.81
N GLU A 431 -6.52 -4.17 -20.67
CA GLU A 431 -7.16 -2.87 -20.43
C GLU A 431 -8.07 -2.87 -19.19
N LEU A 432 -8.60 -4.03 -18.79
CA LEU A 432 -9.39 -4.14 -17.55
C LEU A 432 -8.59 -3.74 -16.30
N GLY A 433 -7.26 -3.88 -16.35
CA GLY A 433 -6.38 -3.42 -15.28
C GLY A 433 -5.85 -2.00 -15.45
N TRP A 434 -6.01 -1.40 -16.63
CA TRP A 434 -5.57 -0.05 -16.95
C TRP A 434 -6.75 0.92 -16.98
N GLN A 435 -7.46 0.97 -15.86
CA GLN A 435 -8.62 1.84 -15.67
C GLN A 435 -8.80 2.10 -14.18
N GLU A 436 -9.78 2.93 -13.84
CA GLU A 436 -10.14 3.18 -12.45
C GLU A 436 -10.56 1.92 -11.70
N MET A 437 -10.25 1.88 -10.41
CA MET A 437 -10.75 0.84 -9.51
C MET A 437 -12.26 0.98 -9.40
N ASP A 438 -12.97 -0.10 -9.75
CA ASP A 438 -14.42 -0.15 -9.91
C ASP A 438 -15.04 -1.38 -9.21
N TYR A 439 -14.25 -2.11 -8.41
CA TYR A 439 -14.70 -3.20 -7.53
C TYR A 439 -15.47 -4.29 -8.25
N LEU A 440 -14.83 -4.92 -9.25
CA LEU A 440 -15.46 -5.94 -10.11
C LEU A 440 -16.67 -5.38 -10.89
N GLY A 441 -16.61 -4.10 -11.26
CA GLY A 441 -17.66 -3.41 -12.01
C GLY A 441 -18.94 -3.31 -11.19
N TYR A 442 -18.83 -2.91 -9.92
CA TYR A 442 -19.96 -2.77 -9.03
C TYR A 442 -20.96 -1.73 -9.55
N LEU A 443 -22.24 -2.06 -9.49
CA LEU A 443 -23.35 -1.16 -9.78
C LEU A 443 -24.25 -1.06 -8.55
N ALA A 444 -24.50 0.16 -8.10
CA ALA A 444 -25.41 0.44 -7.01
C ALA A 444 -26.87 0.13 -7.42
N GLN A 445 -27.68 -0.21 -6.43
CA GLN A 445 -29.13 -0.26 -6.52
C GLN A 445 -29.67 0.98 -5.80
N PRO A 446 -30.08 2.04 -6.54
CA PRO A 446 -30.38 3.35 -5.95
C PRO A 446 -31.47 3.33 -4.87
N ASP A 447 -32.43 2.41 -4.99
CA ASP A 447 -33.58 2.31 -4.08
C ASP A 447 -33.41 1.22 -3.02
N ALA A 448 -32.19 0.69 -2.84
CA ALA A 448 -31.93 -0.31 -1.82
C ALA A 448 -32.08 0.30 -0.41
N LYS A 449 -32.86 -0.38 0.44
CA LYS A 449 -32.98 -0.03 1.85
C LYS A 449 -31.73 -0.47 2.63
N ALA A 450 -31.57 0.04 3.85
CA ALA A 450 -30.42 -0.27 4.71
C ALA A 450 -30.26 -1.76 5.04
N ASP A 451 -31.34 -2.54 5.01
CA ASP A 451 -31.37 -3.99 5.25
C ASP A 451 -31.29 -4.82 3.96
N GLN A 452 -31.09 -4.18 2.80
CA GLN A 452 -31.01 -4.84 1.50
C GLN A 452 -29.59 -4.80 0.94
N THR A 453 -29.31 -5.72 0.01
CA THR A 453 -28.06 -5.69 -0.76
C THR A 453 -28.00 -4.38 -1.57
N PRO A 454 -26.99 -3.51 -1.34
CA PRO A 454 -26.99 -2.15 -1.88
C PRO A 454 -26.62 -2.08 -3.37
N GLY A 455 -26.18 -3.19 -3.97
CA GLY A 455 -25.75 -3.26 -5.36
C GLY A 455 -25.08 -4.59 -5.68
N GLN A 456 -24.63 -4.75 -6.93
CA GLN A 456 -24.06 -6.02 -7.40
C GLN A 456 -22.83 -5.79 -8.28
N ALA A 457 -21.78 -6.59 -8.04
CA ALA A 457 -20.65 -6.71 -8.95
C ALA A 457 -21.08 -7.36 -10.27
N GLN A 458 -20.63 -6.80 -11.38
CA GLN A 458 -20.94 -7.32 -12.72
C GLN A 458 -19.87 -8.31 -13.24
N ARG A 459 -18.74 -8.43 -12.54
CA ARG A 459 -17.66 -9.37 -12.87
C ARG A 459 -17.53 -10.45 -11.80
N GLY A 460 -17.23 -11.66 -12.28
CA GLY A 460 -16.97 -12.80 -11.42
C GLY A 460 -15.69 -12.64 -10.61
N ASP A 461 -15.66 -13.32 -9.47
CA ASP A 461 -14.48 -13.45 -8.62
C ASP A 461 -13.33 -14.13 -9.39
N PRO A 462 -12.12 -13.55 -9.46
CA PRO A 462 -10.98 -14.17 -10.12
C PRO A 462 -10.71 -15.58 -9.59
N LEU A 463 -10.41 -16.50 -10.50
CA LEU A 463 -10.20 -17.91 -10.13
C LEU A 463 -8.79 -18.11 -9.58
N ASN A 464 -8.70 -18.63 -8.35
CA ASN A 464 -7.49 -19.26 -7.86
C ASN A 464 -7.28 -20.59 -8.62
N ARG A 465 -6.42 -20.57 -9.64
CA ARG A 465 -6.20 -21.72 -10.54
C ARG A 465 -5.72 -22.98 -9.84
N ARG A 466 -5.01 -22.87 -8.71
CA ARG A 466 -4.50 -24.02 -7.96
C ARG A 466 -5.60 -24.71 -7.14
N LEU A 467 -6.56 -23.93 -6.66
CA LEU A 467 -7.60 -24.39 -5.75
C LEU A 467 -8.97 -24.54 -6.42
N GLU A 468 -9.07 -24.18 -7.70
CA GLU A 468 -10.29 -24.26 -8.52
C GLU A 468 -11.50 -23.56 -7.87
N LYS A 469 -11.25 -22.42 -7.23
CA LYS A 469 -12.29 -21.58 -6.60
C LYS A 469 -11.96 -20.11 -6.70
N GLY A 470 -12.97 -19.26 -6.55
CA GLY A 470 -12.79 -17.81 -6.53
C GLY A 470 -11.87 -17.34 -5.39
N GLU A 471 -11.10 -16.28 -5.63
CA GLU A 471 -10.18 -15.66 -4.68
C GLU A 471 -10.91 -15.14 -3.43
N PHE A 472 -12.09 -14.54 -3.59
CA PHE A 472 -12.91 -14.09 -2.46
C PHE A 472 -13.45 -15.28 -1.65
N ARG A 473 -13.90 -16.36 -2.31
CA ARG A 473 -14.25 -17.60 -1.60
C ARG A 473 -13.05 -18.14 -0.82
N GLN A 474 -11.87 -18.19 -1.45
CA GLN A 474 -10.65 -18.64 -0.81
C GLN A 474 -10.29 -17.76 0.41
N PHE A 475 -10.51 -16.45 0.33
CA PHE A 475 -10.36 -15.54 1.47
C PHE A 475 -11.31 -15.94 2.61
N LEU A 476 -12.59 -16.11 2.32
CA LEU A 476 -13.58 -16.47 3.33
C LEU A 476 -13.28 -17.83 3.99
N ASP A 477 -12.79 -18.81 3.23
CA ASP A 477 -12.41 -20.13 3.75
C ASP A 477 -11.30 -20.07 4.83
N HIS A 478 -10.48 -19.00 4.89
CA HIS A 478 -9.32 -18.90 5.80
C HIS A 478 -9.47 -17.81 6.87
N VAL A 479 -10.39 -16.86 6.69
CA VAL A 479 -10.55 -15.67 7.56
C VAL A 479 -11.91 -15.64 8.25
N VAL A 480 -12.89 -16.47 7.85
CA VAL A 480 -14.19 -16.53 8.53
C VAL A 480 -14.11 -17.43 9.77
N GLY A 481 -13.68 -16.83 10.88
CA GLY A 481 -14.08 -17.19 12.23
C GLY A 481 -14.71 -15.96 12.87
N ALA A 482 -16.05 -15.85 12.80
CA ALA A 482 -16.84 -14.66 13.16
C ALA A 482 -16.59 -13.41 12.27
N SER A 483 -17.64 -12.67 11.92
CA SER A 483 -17.46 -11.30 11.41
C SER A 483 -16.67 -10.49 12.46
N LEU A 484 -15.73 -9.65 12.01
CA LEU A 484 -14.98 -8.70 12.83
C LEU A 484 -15.87 -7.78 13.71
N TYR A 485 -17.18 -7.77 13.46
CA TYR A 485 -18.19 -6.99 14.16
C TYR A 485 -19.15 -7.83 15.02
N GLY A 486 -18.86 -9.11 15.25
CA GLY A 486 -19.65 -9.98 16.14
C GLY A 486 -20.78 -10.75 15.45
N ASP A 487 -21.01 -10.56 14.15
CA ASP A 487 -22.00 -11.34 13.40
C ASP A 487 -21.44 -12.72 13.01
N MET A 488 -21.99 -13.78 13.62
CA MET A 488 -21.71 -15.15 13.22
C MET A 488 -22.62 -15.55 12.05
N PRO A 489 -22.09 -15.90 10.86
CA PRO A 489 -22.95 -16.37 9.78
C PRO A 489 -23.71 -17.64 10.21
N ALA A 490 -25.00 -17.72 9.90
CA ALA A 490 -25.84 -18.86 10.31
C ALA A 490 -25.30 -20.22 9.85
N ALA A 491 -24.54 -20.29 8.75
CA ALA A 491 -23.88 -21.50 8.30
C ALA A 491 -22.74 -21.95 9.24
N ILE A 492 -21.97 -21.00 9.77
CA ILE A 492 -20.90 -21.26 10.73
C ILE A 492 -21.48 -21.62 12.09
N GLU A 493 -22.52 -20.92 12.55
CA GLU A 493 -23.22 -21.27 13.79
C GLU A 493 -23.77 -22.71 13.73
N ARG A 494 -24.41 -23.11 12.62
CA ARG A 494 -24.88 -24.50 12.43
C ARG A 494 -23.74 -25.51 12.48
N PHE A 495 -22.61 -25.19 11.85
CA PHE A 495 -21.43 -26.06 11.88
C PHE A 495 -20.88 -26.21 13.30
N LEU A 496 -20.67 -25.10 14.02
CA LEU A 496 -20.15 -25.10 15.40
C LEU A 496 -21.11 -25.82 16.36
N ALA A 497 -22.42 -25.60 16.23
CA ALA A 497 -23.45 -26.31 16.96
C ALA A 497 -23.42 -27.83 16.72
N THR A 498 -23.05 -28.27 15.53
CA THR A 498 -22.93 -29.70 15.22
C THR A 498 -21.60 -30.28 15.71
N ALA A 499 -20.51 -29.53 15.58
CA ALA A 499 -19.16 -30.00 15.85
C ALA A 499 -18.82 -30.02 17.36
N ILE A 500 -19.17 -28.96 18.09
CA ILE A 500 -18.85 -28.77 19.51
C ILE A 500 -20.00 -29.30 20.35
N GLN A 501 -19.89 -30.59 20.69
CA GLN A 501 -20.85 -31.34 21.49
C GLN A 501 -20.13 -32.23 22.51
N PRO A 502 -20.71 -32.51 23.69
CA PRO A 502 -20.13 -33.45 24.64
C PRO A 502 -19.92 -34.86 24.05
N ALA A 503 -20.78 -35.27 23.13
CA ALA A 503 -20.64 -36.52 22.38
C ALA A 503 -19.35 -36.59 21.52
N HIS A 504 -18.74 -35.45 21.21
CA HIS A 504 -17.49 -35.34 20.48
C HIS A 504 -16.29 -34.97 21.38
N GLY A 505 -16.46 -35.06 22.71
CA GLY A 505 -15.37 -34.85 23.69
C GLY A 505 -15.21 -33.42 24.21
N TYR A 506 -16.15 -32.52 23.92
CA TYR A 506 -16.13 -31.15 24.46
C TYR A 506 -16.78 -31.08 25.85
N SER A 507 -16.34 -30.14 26.69
CA SER A 507 -16.87 -29.97 28.05
C SER A 507 -18.32 -29.44 28.09
N ALA A 508 -18.78 -28.82 27.00
CA ALA A 508 -20.13 -28.32 26.82
C ALA A 508 -20.52 -28.31 25.33
N ALA A 509 -21.81 -28.18 25.05
CA ALA A 509 -22.30 -27.92 23.69
C ALA A 509 -22.09 -26.46 23.33
N TRP A 510 -21.91 -26.16 22.04
CA TRP A 510 -21.90 -24.78 21.55
C TRP A 510 -23.22 -24.07 21.92
N PRO A 511 -23.17 -22.87 22.53
CA PRO A 511 -24.38 -22.15 22.89
C PRO A 511 -25.03 -21.54 21.65
N ALA A 512 -26.36 -21.52 21.62
CA ALA A 512 -27.07 -20.74 20.61
C ALA A 512 -26.78 -19.26 20.84
N LEU A 513 -26.24 -18.54 19.86
CA LEU A 513 -25.88 -17.14 20.05
C LEU A 513 -27.16 -16.29 19.96
N ASP A 514 -27.40 -15.46 20.96
CA ASP A 514 -28.46 -14.45 20.90
C ASP A 514 -27.84 -13.11 20.52
N THR A 515 -28.03 -12.69 19.28
CA THR A 515 -27.47 -11.45 18.75
C THR A 515 -28.48 -10.29 18.75
N ALA A 516 -29.65 -10.47 19.35
CA ALA A 516 -30.68 -9.42 19.39
C ALA A 516 -30.24 -8.22 20.25
N ASP A 517 -29.48 -8.46 21.32
CA ASP A 517 -28.81 -7.43 22.11
C ASP A 517 -27.55 -7.95 22.81
N ALA A 518 -26.70 -7.02 23.28
CA ALA A 518 -25.40 -7.34 23.87
C ALA A 518 -25.49 -8.12 25.20
N ALA A 519 -26.57 -7.95 25.96
CA ALA A 519 -26.76 -8.62 27.24
C ALA A 519 -27.18 -10.08 27.04
N GLY A 520 -28.09 -10.33 26.08
CA GLY A 520 -28.46 -11.68 25.64
C GLY A 520 -27.27 -12.45 25.09
N PHE A 521 -26.41 -11.79 24.31
CA PHE A 521 -25.18 -12.39 23.82
C PHE A 521 -24.24 -12.82 24.95
N GLN A 522 -23.96 -11.94 25.93
CA GLN A 522 -23.07 -12.25 27.06
C GLN A 522 -23.61 -13.36 27.96
N GLN A 523 -24.91 -13.39 28.25
CA GLN A 523 -25.52 -14.42 29.11
C GLN A 523 -25.41 -15.82 28.50
N ARG A 524 -25.28 -15.93 27.18
CA ARG A 524 -25.19 -17.20 26.45
C ARG A 524 -23.74 -17.69 26.29
N GLN A 525 -22.75 -16.92 26.73
CA GLN A 525 -21.32 -17.30 26.71
C GLN A 525 -20.82 -17.93 28.02
N ILE A 526 -21.65 -17.91 29.08
CA ILE A 526 -21.38 -18.50 30.40
C ILE A 526 -22.02 -19.88 30.44
#